data_AF-A0A7J3MLL4-F1
#
_entry.id   AF-A0A7J3MLL4-F1
#
_cell.length_a   1.000
_cell.length_b   1.000
_cell.length_c   1.000
_cell.angle_alpha   90.00
_cell.angle_beta   90.00
_cell.angle_gamma   90.00
#
_symmetry.space_group_name_H-M   'P 1'
#
loop_
_entity.id
_entity.type
_entity.pdbx_description
1 polymer ?
#
loop_
_entity_poly.entity_id
_entity_poly.type
_entity_poly.pdbx_seq_one_letter_code
_entity_poly.pdbx_strand_id
1 'polypeptide(L)'
;MDLEKFKDPSKEYRSSPFCSWNNLLDANELRRQFMEFTEKGFGGYLCTHEIGLVTYLSEEWMECVKTRIEEGEKQGVYSWLYDEDK
;
A
#
# COMPACT_ATOMS: atom_id res chain seq x y z
N MET A 1 -19.28 8.11 -23.49
CA MET A 1 -18.82 7.08 -22.54
C MET A 1 -17.90 6.16 -23.30
N ASP A 2 -16.65 6.01 -22.86
CA ASP A 2 -15.67 5.14 -23.50
C ASP A 2 -15.86 3.71 -22.95
N LEU A 3 -16.42 2.82 -23.78
CA LEU A 3 -16.76 1.46 -23.38
C LEU A 3 -15.54 0.57 -23.15
N GLU A 4 -14.40 0.89 -23.76
CA GLU A 4 -13.17 0.11 -23.57
C GLU A 4 -12.54 0.45 -22.22
N LYS A 5 -12.51 1.73 -21.84
CA LYS A 5 -12.08 2.16 -20.49
C LYS A 5 -13.02 1.68 -19.38
N PHE A 6 -14.28 1.40 -19.70
CA PHE A 6 -15.21 0.84 -18.72
C PHE A 6 -14.93 -0.64 -18.43
N LYS A 7 -14.48 -1.41 -19.42
CA LYS A 7 -14.13 -2.82 -19.25
C LYS A 7 -12.83 -3.01 -18.47
N ASP A 8 -11.84 -2.16 -18.73
CA ASP A 8 -10.57 -2.14 -18.01
C ASP A 8 -10.27 -0.73 -17.50
N PRO A 9 -10.82 -0.37 -16.33
CA PRO A 9 -10.62 0.95 -15.77
C PRO A 9 -9.18 1.15 -15.29
N SER A 10 -8.67 2.36 -15.48
CA SER A 10 -7.38 2.79 -14.93
C SER A 10 -7.41 2.79 -13.40
N LYS A 11 -6.22 2.79 -12.79
CA LYS A 11 -6.01 2.62 -11.34
C LYS A 11 -6.77 3.59 -10.46
N GLU A 12 -7.03 4.81 -10.92
CA GLU A 12 -7.81 5.83 -10.20
C GLU A 12 -9.28 5.46 -9.99
N TYR A 13 -9.78 4.46 -10.73
CA TYR A 13 -11.14 3.93 -10.60
C TYR A 13 -11.17 2.54 -9.95
N ARG A 14 -10.02 2.00 -9.56
CA ARG A 14 -9.90 0.69 -8.90
C ARG A 14 -9.82 0.87 -7.38
N SER A 15 -10.30 -0.12 -6.63
CA SER A 15 -10.33 -0.08 -5.16
C SER A 15 -8.92 0.07 -4.56
N SER A 16 -8.84 0.74 -3.41
CA SER A 16 -7.62 0.86 -2.60
C SER A 16 -7.92 0.38 -1.17
N PRO A 17 -7.71 -0.93 -0.86
CA PRO A 17 -8.02 -1.49 0.44
C PRO A 17 -7.10 -0.95 1.55
N PHE A 18 -7.61 -1.01 2.77
CA PHE A 18 -6.81 -0.77 3.97
C PHE A 18 -5.85 -1.93 4.24
N CYS A 19 -4.61 -1.58 4.53
CA CYS A 19 -3.54 -2.48 4.95
C CYS A 19 -3.09 -2.05 6.35
N SER A 20 -3.47 -2.83 7.36
CA SER A 20 -3.16 -2.53 8.75
C SER A 20 -1.83 -3.15 9.16
N TRP A 21 -0.93 -2.35 9.71
CA TRP A 21 0.37 -2.80 10.20
C TRP A 21 0.25 -3.20 11.68
N ASN A 22 -0.03 -4.49 11.91
CA ASN A 22 -0.47 -5.01 13.21
C ASN A 22 0.66 -5.65 14.04
N ASN A 23 1.90 -5.64 13.55
CA ASN A 23 3.04 -6.24 14.23
C ASN A 23 4.38 -5.69 13.69
N LEU A 24 5.50 -6.24 14.17
CA LEU A 24 6.83 -6.02 13.60
C LEU A 24 6.80 -6.09 12.06
N LEU A 25 7.33 -5.05 11.43
CA LEU A 25 7.34 -4.89 9.99
C LEU A 25 8.50 -5.70 9.39
N ASP A 26 8.19 -6.64 8.51
CA ASP A 26 9.17 -7.33 7.68
C ASP A 26 9.07 -6.82 6.23
N ALA A 27 10.16 -6.26 5.71
CA ALA A 27 10.16 -5.65 4.39
C ALA A 27 9.85 -6.66 3.26
N ASN A 28 10.23 -7.93 3.38
CA ASN A 28 9.94 -8.95 2.36
C ASN A 28 8.45 -9.32 2.37
N GLU A 29 7.87 -9.47 3.56
CA GLU A 29 6.43 -9.74 3.69
C GLU A 29 5.60 -8.57 3.16
N LEU A 30 6.01 -7.33 3.45
CA LEU A 30 5.37 -6.14 2.90
C LEU A 30 5.42 -6.13 1.37
N ARG A 31 6.58 -6.42 0.75
CA ARG A 31 6.68 -6.54 -0.72
C ARG A 31 5.74 -7.60 -1.27
N ARG A 32 5.65 -8.77 -0.61
CA ARG A 32 4.74 -9.86 -1.01
C ARG A 32 3.28 -9.40 -0.97
N GLN A 33 2.86 -8.74 0.10
CA GLN A 33 1.50 -8.21 0.25
C GLN A 33 1.17 -7.15 -0.82
N PHE A 34 2.11 -6.24 -1.11
CA PHE A 34 1.91 -5.23 -2.15
C PHE A 34 1.82 -5.82 -3.54
N MET A 35 2.63 -6.84 -3.87
CA MET A 35 2.50 -7.60 -5.13
C MET A 35 1.11 -8.25 -5.25
N GLU A 36 0.61 -8.88 -4.20
CA GLU A 36 -0.73 -9.49 -4.23
C GLU A 36 -1.83 -8.46 -4.52
N PHE A 37 -1.71 -7.23 -4.01
CA PHE A 37 -2.71 -6.19 -4.30
C PHE A 37 -2.76 -5.87 -5.80
N THR A 38 -1.62 -5.73 -6.45
CA THR A 38 -1.61 -5.45 -7.89
C THR A 38 -2.09 -6.65 -8.71
N GLU A 39 -1.66 -7.87 -8.36
CA GLU A 39 -2.11 -9.10 -9.03
C GLU A 39 -3.63 -9.29 -8.96
N LYS A 40 -4.25 -8.87 -7.85
CA LYS A 40 -5.71 -8.92 -7.65
C LYS A 40 -6.46 -7.76 -8.30
N GLY A 41 -5.76 -6.85 -8.99
CA GLY A 41 -6.36 -5.77 -9.75
C GLY A 41 -6.73 -4.53 -8.91
N PHE A 42 -6.09 -4.31 -7.76
CA PHE A 42 -6.29 -3.09 -6.99
C PHE A 42 -5.57 -1.89 -7.63
N GLY A 43 -6.13 -0.69 -7.42
CA GLY A 43 -5.57 0.57 -7.92
C GLY A 43 -4.52 1.18 -7.01
N GLY A 44 -4.46 0.69 -5.78
CA GLY A 44 -3.55 1.16 -4.74
C GLY A 44 -3.85 0.46 -3.42
N TYR A 45 -3.26 0.98 -2.35
CA TYR A 45 -3.47 0.49 -1.00
C TYR A 45 -3.22 1.64 0.00
N LEU A 46 -3.93 1.58 1.13
CA LEU A 46 -3.88 2.58 2.19
C LEU A 46 -3.30 1.91 3.44
N CYS A 47 -2.07 2.25 3.82
CA CYS A 47 -1.46 1.69 5.02
C CYS A 47 -1.72 2.60 6.23
N THR A 48 -2.07 1.96 7.34
CA THR A 48 -2.26 2.58 8.65
C THR A 48 -1.45 1.84 9.69
N HIS A 49 -0.98 2.57 10.69
CA HIS A 49 -0.37 1.98 11.89
C HIS A 49 -1.45 1.72 12.91
N GLU A 50 -1.35 0.59 13.62
CA GLU A 50 -2.14 0.41 14.83
C GLU A 50 -1.45 1.07 16.02
N ILE A 51 -2.28 1.52 16.97
CA ILE A 51 -1.82 2.09 18.24
C ILE A 51 -0.98 1.03 18.97
N GLY A 52 0.26 1.37 19.30
CA GLY A 52 1.20 0.47 19.96
C GLY A 52 2.26 -0.15 19.04
N LEU A 53 2.34 0.29 17.77
CA LEU A 53 3.46 -0.04 16.91
C LEU A 53 4.76 0.57 17.48
N VAL A 54 5.60 -0.27 18.07
CA VAL A 54 6.86 0.12 18.74
C VAL A 54 7.83 0.83 17.79
N THR A 55 7.70 0.59 16.49
CA THR A 55 8.58 1.13 15.45
C THR A 55 8.06 2.41 14.80
N TYR A 56 6.96 3.03 15.25
CA TYR A 56 6.45 4.24 14.60
C TYR A 56 7.51 5.35 14.50
N LEU A 57 7.69 5.89 13.29
CA LEU A 57 8.73 6.86 12.92
C LEU A 57 10.19 6.43 13.17
N SER A 58 10.44 5.15 13.47
CA SER A 58 11.81 4.62 13.53
C SER A 58 12.43 4.52 12.13
N GLU A 59 13.74 4.31 12.06
CA GLU A 59 14.43 4.05 10.79
C GLU A 59 13.85 2.83 10.05
N GLU A 60 13.50 1.77 10.80
CA GLU A 60 12.90 0.55 10.26
C GLU A 60 11.54 0.84 9.62
N TRP A 61 10.74 1.69 10.25
CA TRP A 61 9.45 2.11 9.71
C TRP A 61 9.61 2.97 8.46
N MET A 62 10.55 3.91 8.47
CA MET A 62 10.85 4.74 7.30
C MET A 62 11.31 3.88 6.12
N GLU A 63 12.11 2.85 6.37
CA GLU A 63 12.54 1.90 5.34
C GLU A 63 11.37 1.08 4.79
N CYS A 64 10.41 0.70 5.63
CA CYS A 64 9.18 0.03 5.20
C CYS A 64 8.32 0.94 4.32
N VAL A 65 8.14 2.22 4.71
CA VAL A 65 7.42 3.22 3.91
C VAL A 65 8.11 3.44 2.56
N LYS A 66 9.45 3.53 2.54
CA LYS A 66 10.22 3.67 1.31
C LYS A 66 10.07 2.46 0.40
N THR A 67 10.29 1.26 0.93
CA THR A 67 10.12 -0.01 0.20
C THR A 67 8.74 -0.09 -0.44
N ARG A 68 7.71 0.31 0.30
CA ARG A 68 6.33 0.35 -0.17
C ARG A 68 6.14 1.33 -1.33
N ILE A 69 6.64 2.56 -1.22
CA ILE A 69 6.54 3.55 -2.29
C ILE A 69 7.20 3.03 -3.57
N GLU A 70 8.42 2.49 -3.45
CA GLU A 70 9.16 1.91 -4.58
C GLU A 70 8.40 0.77 -5.26
N GLU A 71 7.77 -0.13 -4.49
CA GLU A 71 6.95 -1.21 -5.07
C GLU A 71 5.68 -0.69 -5.72
N GLY A 72 5.01 0.30 -5.12
CA GLY A 72 3.84 0.95 -5.72
C GLY A 72 4.17 1.59 -7.07
N GLU A 73 5.30 2.29 -7.16
CA GLU A 73 5.77 2.90 -8.41
C GLU A 73 6.08 1.86 -9.49
N LYS A 74 6.82 0.79 -9.14
CA LYS A 74 7.14 -0.31 -10.08
C LYS A 74 5.89 -0.98 -10.63
N GLN A 75 4.90 -1.19 -9.77
CA GLN A 75 3.65 -1.87 -10.12
C GLN A 75 2.61 -0.92 -10.73
N GLY A 76 2.91 0.38 -10.74
CA GLY A 76 2.04 1.40 -11.30
C GLY A 76 0.79 1.66 -10.46
N VAL A 77 0.75 1.32 -9.18
CA VAL A 77 -0.41 1.51 -8.28
C VAL A 77 -0.17 2.67 -7.30
N TYR A 78 -1.24 3.17 -6.67
CA TYR A 78 -1.11 4.23 -5.67
C TYR A 78 -0.69 3.70 -4.30
N SER A 79 0.11 4.52 -3.60
CA SER A 79 0.64 4.21 -2.28
C SER A 79 0.21 5.32 -1.32
N TRP A 80 -0.87 5.10 -0.56
CA TRP A 80 -1.40 6.05 0.42
C TRP A 80 -1.01 5.74 1.85
N LEU A 81 -0.51 6.73 2.59
CA LEU A 81 -0.21 6.60 4.02
C LEU A 81 -1.26 7.38 4.82
N TYR A 82 -1.81 6.76 5.86
CA TYR A 82 -2.58 7.43 6.90
C TYR A 82 -1.68 7.56 8.15
N ASP A 83 -1.28 8.79 8.49
CA ASP A 83 -0.28 9.10 9.51
C ASP A 83 -0.87 9.71 10.79
N GLU A 84 -2.11 9.35 11.13
CA GLU A 84 -2.67 9.76 12.41
C GLU A 84 -2.21 8.81 13.52
N ASP A 85 -1.42 9.35 14.44
CA ASP A 85 -1.14 8.75 15.75
C ASP A 85 -1.90 9.55 16.82
N LYS A 86 -2.31 8.90 17.93
CA LYS A 86 -3.18 9.50 18.94
C LYS A 86 -2.52 10.59 19.79
#